data_AF-A0A2M8WRI5-F1
#
_entry.id   AF-A0A2M8WRI5-F1
#
_cell.length_a   1.000
_cell.length_b   1.000
_cell.length_c   1.000
_cell.angle_alpha   90.00
_cell.angle_beta   90.00
_cell.angle_gamma   90.00
#
_symmetry.space_group_name_H-M   'P 1'
#
loop_
_entity.id
_entity.type
_entity.pdbx_description
1 polymer ?
#
loop_
_entity_poly.entity_id
_entity_poly.type
_entity_poly.pdbx_seq_one_letter_code
_entity_poly.pdbx_strand_id
1 'polypeptide(L)'
;MVAITTIDGEALLALCGWPEDTSTTLPSALWLPAELDDEPEMFSELCASWRDEAWYGLATWRLRAATAAAGRGFAARYEGLCRESIGDSHLITPRGVSQHSEWCALDPGASSLYDFFAATRLSRGLGSALAIAPSDGSPGNWFAASAATLQRSMLRQMSPEIDITAMDRFAALSYLAATSPLGYAALVPLNLHPWGGCVVIGGDAQRERLRSLLPDSVPGLADVSAQEVVAYAGGLSL
;
A
#
# COMPACT_ATOMS: atom_id res chain seq x y z
N MET A 1 -2.71 8.24 -26.22
CA MET A 1 -3.55 8.54 -25.05
C MET A 1 -3.58 7.26 -24.25
N VAL A 2 -2.87 7.24 -23.12
CA VAL A 2 -2.63 6.00 -22.38
C VAL A 2 -3.83 5.75 -21.48
N ALA A 3 -4.50 4.62 -21.65
CA ALA A 3 -5.66 4.27 -20.86
C ALA A 3 -5.22 3.56 -19.57
N ILE A 4 -5.89 3.90 -18.47
CA ILE A 4 -5.83 3.14 -17.22
C ILE A 4 -6.11 1.68 -17.54
N THR A 5 -5.17 0.79 -17.22
CA THR A 5 -5.26 -0.62 -17.57
C THR A 5 -5.76 -1.41 -16.36
N THR A 6 -6.71 -2.30 -16.59
CA THR A 6 -7.07 -3.31 -15.58
C THR A 6 -6.23 -4.55 -15.86
N ILE A 7 -5.54 -5.05 -14.84
CA ILE A 7 -4.82 -6.33 -14.89
C ILE A 7 -5.58 -7.37 -14.08
N ASP A 8 -5.57 -8.61 -14.55
CA ASP A 8 -6.19 -9.72 -13.84
C ASP A 8 -5.31 -10.24 -12.69
N GLY A 9 -5.84 -11.21 -11.94
CA GLY A 9 -5.13 -11.80 -10.80
C GLY A 9 -3.84 -12.53 -11.18
N GLU A 10 -3.74 -13.08 -12.39
CA GLU A 10 -2.56 -13.81 -12.87
C GLU A 10 -1.41 -12.84 -13.17
N ALA A 11 -1.70 -11.78 -13.91
CA ALA A 11 -0.76 -10.69 -14.15
C ALA A 11 -0.33 -10.02 -12.84
N LEU A 12 -1.25 -9.83 -11.89
CA LEU A 12 -0.93 -9.27 -10.58
C LEU A 12 -0.02 -10.19 -9.74
N LEU A 13 -0.25 -11.51 -9.78
CA LEU A 13 0.64 -12.49 -9.14
C LEU A 13 2.04 -12.45 -9.73
N ALA A 14 2.14 -12.33 -11.05
CA ALA A 14 3.42 -12.20 -11.74
C ALA A 14 4.18 -10.94 -11.31
N LEU A 15 3.48 -9.80 -11.14
CA LEU A 15 4.05 -8.56 -10.58
C LEU A 15 4.48 -8.69 -9.10
N CYS A 16 3.90 -9.63 -8.36
CA CYS A 16 4.36 -9.91 -6.99
C CYS A 16 5.65 -10.74 -6.97
N GLY A 17 6.05 -11.32 -8.10
CA GLY A 17 7.15 -12.29 -8.17
C GLY A 17 6.86 -13.56 -7.38
N TRP A 18 5.58 -13.89 -7.17
CA TRP A 18 5.17 -15.08 -6.42
C TRP A 18 5.06 -16.28 -7.36
N PRO A 19 5.51 -17.48 -6.95
CA PRO A 19 5.39 -18.66 -7.79
C PRO A 19 3.91 -18.97 -8.08
N GLU A 20 3.65 -19.38 -9.33
CA GLU A 20 2.37 -19.86 -9.85
C GLU A 20 1.94 -21.15 -9.13
N ASP A 21 1.59 -21.04 -7.85
CA ASP A 21 0.96 -22.13 -7.12
C ASP A 21 -0.55 -21.88 -7.10
N THR A 22 -1.28 -22.80 -7.72
CA THR A 22 -2.56 -22.64 -8.44
C THR A 22 -3.81 -22.51 -7.57
N SER A 23 -3.67 -22.22 -6.28
CA SER A 23 -4.81 -22.16 -5.34
C SER A 23 -5.22 -20.75 -4.91
N THR A 24 -4.43 -19.72 -5.25
CA THR A 24 -4.69 -18.34 -4.83
C THR A 24 -4.98 -17.45 -6.03
N THR A 25 -6.23 -17.05 -6.23
CA THR A 25 -6.57 -16.00 -7.18
C THR A 25 -6.57 -14.65 -6.48
N LEU A 26 -5.66 -13.76 -6.90
CA LEU A 26 -5.74 -12.35 -6.50
C LEU A 26 -6.91 -11.67 -7.23
N PRO A 27 -7.55 -10.66 -6.63
CA PRO A 27 -8.51 -9.84 -7.36
C PRO A 27 -7.81 -9.03 -8.45
N SER A 28 -8.54 -8.72 -9.53
CA SER A 28 -8.05 -7.80 -10.56
C SER A 28 -7.76 -6.43 -9.98
N ALA A 29 -6.79 -5.71 -10.55
CA ALA A 29 -6.32 -4.42 -10.06
C ALA A 29 -6.35 -3.35 -11.15
N LEU A 30 -6.53 -2.08 -10.76
CA LEU A 30 -6.13 -0.98 -11.66
C LEU A 30 -4.63 -0.88 -11.60
N TRP A 31 -4.03 -0.73 -12.76
CA TRP A 31 -2.61 -0.51 -12.90
C TRP A 31 -2.38 0.90 -13.43
N LEU A 32 -1.56 1.64 -12.69
CA LEU A 32 -1.27 3.05 -12.88
C LEU A 32 0.25 3.25 -12.88
N PRO A 33 0.96 2.89 -13.97
CA PRO A 33 2.40 3.09 -14.07
C PRO A 33 2.73 4.58 -14.29
N ALA A 34 3.85 5.04 -13.76
CA ALA A 34 4.35 6.39 -14.00
C ALA A 34 5.86 6.37 -14.23
N GLU A 35 6.37 7.32 -15.01
CA GLU A 35 7.79 7.64 -14.98
C GLU A 35 8.13 8.21 -13.59
N LEU A 36 9.32 7.94 -13.06
CA LEU A 36 9.66 8.34 -11.68
C LEU A 36 9.60 9.86 -11.48
N ASP A 37 9.93 10.63 -12.50
CA ASP A 37 9.90 12.10 -12.47
C ASP A 37 8.47 12.66 -12.52
N ASP A 38 7.52 11.91 -13.10
CA ASP A 38 6.12 12.32 -13.28
C ASP A 38 5.18 11.71 -12.22
N GLU A 39 5.66 10.76 -11.43
CA GLU A 39 4.89 10.08 -10.39
C GLU A 39 4.22 11.03 -9.38
N PRO A 40 4.87 12.11 -8.89
CA PRO A 40 4.21 13.06 -8.01
C PRO A 40 2.99 13.73 -8.65
N GLU A 41 3.05 14.03 -9.95
CA GLU A 41 1.95 14.65 -10.69
C GLU A 41 0.78 13.65 -10.85
N MET A 42 1.08 12.43 -11.30
CA MET A 42 0.10 11.35 -11.37
C MET A 42 -0.57 11.13 -10.01
N PHE A 43 0.23 11.05 -8.93
CA PHE A 43 -0.30 10.79 -7.58
C PHE A 43 -1.15 11.96 -7.07
N SER A 44 -0.79 13.20 -7.41
CA SER A 44 -1.61 14.38 -7.11
C SER A 44 -2.97 14.30 -7.80
N GLU A 45 -3.03 13.84 -9.06
CA GLU A 45 -4.30 13.64 -9.77
C GLU A 45 -5.16 12.55 -9.11
N LEU A 46 -4.56 11.45 -8.65
CA LEU A 46 -5.28 10.40 -7.92
C LEU A 46 -5.89 10.96 -6.62
N CYS A 47 -5.13 11.76 -5.87
CA CYS A 47 -5.59 12.40 -4.65
C CYS A 47 -6.75 13.38 -4.92
N ALA A 48 -6.67 14.15 -6.01
CA ALA A 48 -7.73 15.07 -6.42
C ALA A 48 -9.00 14.34 -6.86
N SER A 49 -8.86 13.29 -7.68
CA SER A 49 -9.97 12.49 -8.22
C SER A 49 -10.70 11.69 -7.13
N TRP A 50 -9.98 11.23 -6.11
CA TRP A 50 -10.52 10.43 -5.02
C TRP A 50 -10.62 11.21 -3.69
N ARG A 51 -10.68 12.55 -3.75
CA ARG A 51 -10.71 13.44 -2.58
C ARG A 51 -11.88 13.18 -1.61
N ASP A 52 -13.00 12.70 -2.15
CA ASP A 52 -14.24 12.48 -1.40
C ASP A 52 -14.36 11.04 -0.90
N GLU A 53 -13.40 10.18 -1.24
CA GLU A 53 -13.28 8.83 -0.67
C GLU A 53 -12.58 8.90 0.69
N ALA A 54 -12.75 7.86 1.51
CA ALA A 54 -12.04 7.74 2.78
C ALA A 54 -10.63 7.19 2.55
N TRP A 55 -9.61 7.91 3.04
CA TRP A 55 -8.21 7.52 2.94
C TRP A 55 -7.68 7.01 4.28
N TYR A 56 -6.97 5.89 4.25
CA TYR A 56 -6.47 5.21 5.44
C TYR A 56 -5.00 4.85 5.31
N GLY A 57 -4.21 5.18 6.33
CA GLY A 57 -2.77 4.95 6.37
C GLY A 57 -2.34 4.23 7.62
N LEU A 58 -1.54 3.17 7.43
CA LEU A 58 -0.82 2.47 8.47
C LEU A 58 0.64 2.75 8.24
N ALA A 59 1.34 3.28 9.23
CA ALA A 59 2.78 3.41 9.18
C ALA A 59 3.42 2.69 10.34
N THR A 60 4.50 1.96 10.05
CA THR A 60 5.34 1.32 11.08
C THR A 60 6.76 1.86 11.01
N TRP A 61 7.30 2.27 12.16
CA TRP A 61 8.72 2.58 12.31
C TRP A 61 9.35 1.79 13.43
N ARG A 62 10.66 1.64 13.31
CA ARG A 62 11.48 0.86 14.22
C ARG A 62 12.51 1.78 14.86
N LEU A 63 12.70 1.63 16.16
CA LEU A 63 13.66 2.35 16.97
C LEU A 63 14.51 1.31 17.72
N ARG A 64 15.81 1.56 17.87
CA ARG A 64 16.62 0.74 18.77
C ARG A 64 16.17 1.04 20.21
N ALA A 65 15.99 0.01 21.06
CA ALA A 65 15.46 0.19 22.41
C ALA A 65 16.27 1.20 23.26
N ALA A 66 17.58 1.35 23.00
CA ALA A 66 18.43 2.31 23.70
C ALA A 66 18.10 3.79 23.40
N THR A 67 17.34 4.08 22.34
CA THR A 67 16.92 5.43 21.94
C THR A 67 15.40 5.62 22.07
N ALA A 68 14.74 4.84 22.92
CA ALA A 68 13.28 4.80 23.09
C ALA A 68 12.64 6.11 23.62
N ALA A 69 13.41 7.20 23.75
CA ALA A 69 12.87 8.52 23.96
C ALA A 69 12.11 8.95 22.70
N ALA A 70 10.79 8.70 22.71
CA ALA A 70 9.77 9.26 21.82
C ALA A 70 10.25 9.50 20.38
N GLY A 71 10.41 8.42 19.61
CA GLY A 71 10.51 8.60 18.16
C GLY A 71 9.29 9.40 17.67
N ARG A 72 9.52 10.34 16.75
CA ARG A 72 8.43 11.15 16.16
C ARG A 72 7.35 10.21 15.63
N GLY A 73 6.14 10.33 16.18
CA GLY A 73 4.95 9.59 15.77
C GLY A 73 4.47 10.00 14.38
N PHE A 74 3.36 9.43 13.91
CA PHE A 74 2.87 9.65 12.54
C PHE A 74 2.71 11.14 12.23
N ALA A 75 1.99 11.88 13.09
CA ALA A 75 1.72 13.30 12.92
C ALA A 75 2.99 14.17 12.89
N ALA A 76 4.06 13.74 13.58
CA ALA A 76 5.33 14.45 13.59
C ALA A 76 6.24 14.12 12.39
N ARG A 77 5.91 13.06 11.63
CA ARG A 77 6.60 12.66 10.39
C ARG A 77 5.89 13.20 9.15
N TYR A 78 4.57 13.24 9.19
CA TYR A 78 3.70 13.67 8.10
C TYR A 78 2.74 14.73 8.64
N GLU A 79 3.24 15.95 8.76
CA GLU A 79 2.50 17.07 9.34
C GLU A 79 1.23 17.35 8.53
N GLY A 80 0.09 17.44 9.21
CA GLY A 80 -1.21 17.70 8.59
C GLY A 80 -1.83 16.51 7.84
N LEU A 81 -1.12 15.39 7.70
CA LEU A 81 -1.64 14.21 7.00
C LEU A 81 -2.70 13.44 7.79
N CYS A 82 -2.51 13.30 9.10
CA CYS A 82 -3.45 12.57 9.96
C CYS A 82 -4.62 13.47 10.36
N ARG A 83 -5.83 13.11 9.91
CA ARG A 83 -7.08 13.78 10.32
C ARG A 83 -7.63 13.20 11.61
N GLU A 84 -7.52 11.89 11.76
CA GLU A 84 -8.02 11.14 12.92
C GLU A 84 -7.11 9.95 13.19
N SER A 85 -6.72 9.77 14.45
CA SER A 85 -6.03 8.56 14.89
C SER A 85 -7.05 7.45 15.14
N ILE A 86 -6.86 6.31 14.47
CA ILE A 86 -7.74 5.14 14.59
C ILE A 86 -7.22 4.21 15.68
N GLY A 87 -5.90 4.11 15.83
CA GLY A 87 -5.25 3.32 16.86
C GLY A 87 -3.74 3.31 16.71
N ASP A 88 -3.08 2.71 17.69
CA ASP A 88 -1.64 2.53 17.71
C ASP A 88 -1.26 1.18 18.33
N SER A 89 -0.02 0.77 18.08
CA SER A 89 0.58 -0.44 18.63
C SER A 89 2.04 -0.19 18.90
N HIS A 90 2.49 -0.60 20.09
CA HIS A 90 3.88 -0.55 20.50
C HIS A 90 4.32 -1.92 20.97
N LEU A 91 5.40 -2.42 20.37
CA LEU A 91 5.98 -3.71 20.74
C LEU A 91 7.50 -3.62 20.81
N ILE A 92 8.10 -4.46 21.65
CA ILE A 92 9.54 -4.63 21.73
C ILE A 92 9.84 -6.08 21.37
N THR A 93 10.63 -6.29 20.33
CA THR A 93 11.02 -7.64 19.91
C THR A 93 12.00 -8.26 20.91
N PRO A 94 12.14 -9.60 20.95
CA PRO A 94 13.15 -10.25 21.79
C PRO A 94 14.60 -9.78 21.55
N ARG A 95 14.86 -9.15 20.40
CA ARG A 95 16.15 -8.55 20.02
C ARG A 95 16.32 -7.11 20.49
N GLY A 96 15.37 -6.57 21.26
CA GLY A 96 15.42 -5.19 21.73
C GLY A 96 15.17 -4.14 20.63
N VAL A 97 14.45 -4.50 19.57
CA VAL A 97 13.95 -3.53 18.58
C VAL A 97 12.57 -3.09 19.02
N SER A 98 12.40 -1.79 19.25
CA SER A 98 11.08 -1.22 19.47
C SER A 98 10.43 -0.95 18.11
N GLN A 99 9.21 -1.42 17.93
CA GLN A 99 8.36 -1.14 16.77
C GLN A 99 7.14 -0.36 17.25
N HIS A 100 6.83 0.72 16.55
CA HIS A 100 5.65 1.54 16.76
C HIS A 100 4.89 1.58 15.44
N SER A 101 3.60 1.29 15.50
CA SER A 101 2.68 1.31 14.36
C SER A 101 1.49 2.22 14.69
N GLU A 102 1.12 3.10 13.78
CA GLU A 102 -0.04 4.01 13.93
C GLU A 102 -0.97 3.88 12.72
N TRP A 103 -2.28 3.84 13.00
CA TRP A 103 -3.36 3.82 12.02
C TRP A 103 -4.05 5.19 12.03
N CYS A 104 -4.21 5.78 10.85
CA CYS A 104 -4.77 7.11 10.71
C CYS A 104 -5.77 7.16 9.55
N ALA A 105 -6.85 7.92 9.73
CA ALA A 105 -7.58 8.48 8.60
C ALA A 105 -6.77 9.65 8.05
N LEU A 106 -6.56 9.68 6.74
CA LEU A 106 -5.66 10.60 6.08
C LEU A 106 -6.41 11.75 5.40
N ASP A 107 -5.74 12.88 5.27
CA ASP A 107 -6.16 13.97 4.39
C ASP A 107 -5.61 13.75 2.97
N PRO A 108 -6.44 13.47 1.96
CA PRO A 108 -5.98 13.39 0.57
C PRO A 108 -5.45 14.72 0.02
N GLY A 109 -5.78 15.85 0.65
CA GLY A 109 -5.25 17.17 0.27
C GLY A 109 -3.88 17.51 0.89
N ALA A 110 -3.36 16.67 1.78
CA ALA A 110 -2.08 16.95 2.44
C ALA A 110 -0.90 16.69 1.51
N SER A 111 0.01 17.66 1.39
CA SER A 111 1.21 17.53 0.54
C SER A 111 2.12 16.36 0.93
N SER A 112 2.12 15.97 2.21
CA SER A 112 2.93 14.86 2.72
C SER A 112 2.33 13.47 2.45
N LEU A 113 1.16 13.37 1.82
CA LEU A 113 0.58 12.06 1.46
C LEU A 113 1.46 11.32 0.45
N TYR A 114 2.05 12.04 -0.51
CA TYR A 114 3.01 11.45 -1.45
C TYR A 114 4.28 10.97 -0.73
N ASP A 115 4.79 11.72 0.25
CA ASP A 115 5.94 11.30 1.06
C ASP A 115 5.65 10.00 1.81
N PHE A 116 4.42 9.85 2.34
CA PHE A 116 3.99 8.62 3.00
C PHE A 116 3.86 7.44 2.01
N PHE A 117 3.32 7.69 0.81
CA PHE A 117 3.27 6.70 -0.28
C PHE A 117 4.68 6.24 -0.69
N ALA A 118 5.62 7.17 -0.88
CA ALA A 118 7.01 6.87 -1.19
C ALA A 118 7.72 6.14 -0.04
N ALA A 119 7.45 6.49 1.22
CA ALA A 119 7.97 5.77 2.38
C ALA A 119 7.46 4.33 2.45
N THR A 120 6.20 4.10 2.07
CA THR A 120 5.62 2.75 1.96
C THR A 120 6.38 1.92 0.94
N ARG A 121 6.73 2.50 -0.22
CA ARG A 121 7.62 1.87 -1.21
C ARG A 121 8.98 1.51 -0.64
N LEU A 122 9.66 2.48 -0.01
CA LEU A 122 10.99 2.27 0.56
C LEU A 122 11.01 1.18 1.63
N SER A 123 9.93 1.06 2.39
CA SER A 123 9.74 -0.01 3.37
C SER A 123 9.31 -1.34 2.76
N ARG A 124 9.02 -1.40 1.45
CA ARG A 124 8.44 -2.56 0.74
C ARG A 124 7.14 -3.05 1.39
N GLY A 125 6.32 -2.12 1.89
CA GLY A 125 5.07 -2.43 2.60
C GLY A 125 5.25 -3.06 3.99
N LEU A 126 6.47 -3.11 4.54
CA LEU A 126 6.75 -3.84 5.79
C LEU A 126 6.17 -3.14 7.02
N GLY A 127 4.90 -3.41 7.29
CA GLY A 127 4.10 -2.78 8.34
C GLY A 127 3.58 -1.41 7.94
N SER A 128 3.64 -1.04 6.66
CA SER A 128 3.06 0.20 6.16
C SER A 128 2.10 -0.11 5.02
N ALA A 129 0.92 0.51 5.03
CA ALA A 129 -0.11 0.28 4.03
C ALA A 129 -0.95 1.55 3.81
N LEU A 130 -1.49 1.68 2.61
CA LEU A 130 -2.39 2.74 2.21
C LEU A 130 -3.64 2.10 1.59
N ALA A 131 -4.81 2.61 1.94
CA ALA A 131 -6.07 2.14 1.38
C ALA A 131 -7.07 3.27 1.17
N ILE A 132 -7.98 3.03 0.26
CA ILE A 132 -9.09 3.89 -0.10
C ILE A 132 -10.38 3.10 0.08
N ALA A 133 -11.42 3.74 0.60
CA ALA A 133 -12.75 3.16 0.76
C ALA A 133 -13.82 4.19 0.42
N PRO A 134 -15.09 3.77 0.26
CA PRO A 134 -16.22 4.69 0.29
C PRO A 134 -16.15 5.62 1.52
N SER A 135 -16.72 6.81 1.40
CA SER A 135 -16.70 7.83 2.46
C SER A 135 -17.33 7.40 3.79
N ASP A 136 -18.18 6.37 3.75
CA ASP A 136 -18.82 5.73 4.91
C ASP A 136 -18.14 4.42 5.35
N GLY A 137 -16.97 4.09 4.79
CA GLY A 137 -16.19 2.90 5.16
C GLY A 137 -15.75 2.94 6.63
N SER A 138 -15.93 1.83 7.35
CA SER A 138 -15.61 1.73 8.79
C SER A 138 -14.10 1.65 9.09
N PRO A 139 -13.49 2.63 9.78
CA PRO A 139 -12.07 2.60 10.14
C PRO A 139 -11.66 1.33 10.91
N GLY A 140 -12.56 0.78 11.73
CA GLY A 140 -12.33 -0.45 12.49
C GLY A 140 -12.19 -1.69 11.61
N ASN A 141 -12.93 -1.77 10.49
CA ASN A 141 -12.82 -2.88 9.54
C ASN A 141 -11.46 -2.87 8.85
N TRP A 142 -10.99 -1.68 8.46
CA TRP A 142 -9.67 -1.53 7.86
C TRP A 142 -8.53 -1.74 8.86
N PHE A 143 -8.67 -1.27 10.09
CA PHE A 143 -7.73 -1.57 11.18
C PHE A 143 -7.55 -3.08 11.35
N ALA A 144 -8.65 -3.84 11.41
CA ALA A 144 -8.60 -5.29 11.54
C ALA A 144 -7.93 -5.97 10.33
N ALA A 145 -8.24 -5.55 9.10
CA ALA A 145 -7.64 -6.10 7.89
C ALA A 145 -6.13 -5.81 7.78
N SER A 146 -5.73 -4.57 8.07
CA SER A 146 -4.35 -4.11 7.96
C SER A 146 -3.42 -4.66 9.05
N ALA A 147 -3.96 -5.18 10.16
CA ALA A 147 -3.16 -5.82 11.21
C ALA A 147 -2.30 -7.00 10.70
N ALA A 148 -2.69 -7.66 9.61
CA ALA A 148 -1.86 -8.70 8.97
C ALA A 148 -0.49 -8.16 8.52
N THR A 149 -0.41 -6.89 8.11
CA THR A 149 0.86 -6.27 7.69
C THR A 149 1.82 -6.04 8.86
N LEU A 150 1.32 -5.92 10.10
CA LEU A 150 2.16 -5.84 11.30
C LEU A 150 2.88 -7.16 11.56
N GLN A 151 2.17 -8.28 11.41
CA GLN A 151 2.73 -9.61 11.61
C GLN A 151 3.91 -9.81 10.66
N ARG A 152 3.76 -9.36 9.42
CA ARG A 152 4.82 -9.32 8.42
C ARG A 152 6.05 -8.54 8.87
N SER A 153 5.84 -7.32 9.39
CA SER A 153 6.92 -6.50 9.97
C SER A 153 7.64 -7.24 11.11
N MET A 154 6.89 -7.88 12.01
CA MET A 154 7.45 -8.60 13.16
C MET A 154 8.27 -9.83 12.75
N LEU A 155 7.78 -10.64 11.81
CA LEU A 155 8.45 -11.86 11.35
C LEU A 155 9.88 -11.58 10.86
N ARG A 156 10.08 -10.50 10.10
CA ARG A 156 11.41 -10.07 9.64
C ARG A 156 12.37 -9.68 10.77
N GLN A 157 11.86 -9.28 11.93
CA GLN A 157 12.68 -8.85 13.06
C GLN A 157 13.05 -10.01 13.98
N MET A 158 12.30 -11.10 13.99
CA MET A 158 12.51 -12.19 14.94
C MET A 158 13.67 -13.11 14.56
N SER A 159 13.85 -13.42 13.27
CA SER A 159 15.02 -14.18 12.81
C SER A 159 15.38 -13.92 11.33
N PRO A 160 16.56 -13.34 11.03
CA PRO A 160 17.05 -13.19 9.66
C PRO A 160 17.58 -14.52 9.08
N GLU A 161 17.68 -15.56 9.90
CA GLU A 161 18.20 -16.88 9.51
C GLU A 161 17.11 -17.81 8.98
N ILE A 162 15.83 -17.42 9.14
CA ILE A 162 14.69 -18.22 8.68
C ILE A 162 14.19 -17.62 7.38
N ASP A 163 14.03 -18.47 6.36
CA ASP A 163 13.28 -18.07 5.17
C ASP A 163 11.81 -17.89 5.54
N ILE A 164 11.37 -16.64 5.57
CA ILE A 164 10.00 -16.26 5.91
C ILE A 164 9.14 -16.00 4.67
N THR A 165 9.63 -16.26 3.46
CA THR A 165 8.96 -15.87 2.19
C THR A 165 7.51 -16.34 2.13
N ALA A 166 7.23 -17.58 2.55
CA ALA A 166 5.87 -18.12 2.59
C ALA A 166 4.95 -17.37 3.58
N MET A 167 5.47 -16.98 4.75
CA MET A 167 4.71 -16.22 5.74
C MET A 167 4.52 -14.75 5.34
N ASP A 168 5.52 -14.16 4.70
CA ASP A 168 5.47 -12.83 4.09
C ASP A 168 4.32 -12.76 3.07
N ARG A 169 4.28 -13.76 2.17
CA ARG A 169 3.21 -13.95 1.18
C ARG A 169 1.85 -14.15 1.84
N PHE A 170 1.75 -15.03 2.84
CA PHE A 170 0.47 -15.29 3.52
C PHE A 170 -0.09 -14.04 4.19
N ALA A 171 0.75 -13.22 4.83
CA ALA A 171 0.34 -11.97 5.45
C ALA A 171 -0.17 -10.94 4.43
N ALA A 172 0.55 -10.78 3.31
CA ALA A 172 0.12 -9.92 2.20
C ALA A 172 -1.22 -10.38 1.61
N LEU A 173 -1.36 -11.68 1.36
CA LEU A 173 -2.61 -12.27 0.87
C LEU A 173 -3.77 -12.08 1.84
N SER A 174 -3.53 -12.25 3.15
CA SER A 174 -4.55 -12.06 4.17
C SER A 174 -5.05 -10.63 4.21
N TYR A 175 -4.14 -9.65 4.07
CA TYR A 175 -4.51 -8.24 3.98
C TYR A 175 -5.39 -7.97 2.74
N LEU A 176 -4.96 -8.43 1.56
CA LEU A 176 -5.72 -8.22 0.32
C LEU A 176 -7.08 -8.94 0.32
N ALA A 177 -7.13 -10.16 0.85
CA ALA A 177 -8.35 -10.95 0.95
C ALA A 177 -9.34 -10.37 1.97
N ALA A 178 -8.84 -9.74 3.04
CA ALA A 178 -9.70 -9.11 4.05
C ALA A 178 -10.25 -7.76 3.58
N THR A 179 -9.43 -6.96 2.90
CA THR A 179 -9.81 -5.59 2.48
C THR A 179 -10.89 -5.57 1.39
N SER A 180 -10.77 -6.41 0.37
CA SER A 180 -11.65 -6.37 -0.80
C SER A 180 -13.15 -6.58 -0.47
N PRO A 181 -13.56 -7.62 0.28
CA PRO A 181 -14.97 -7.83 0.65
C PRO A 181 -15.54 -6.73 1.55
N LEU A 182 -14.67 -6.00 2.26
CA LEU A 182 -15.05 -4.90 3.14
C LEU A 182 -15.18 -3.56 2.39
N GLY A 183 -15.02 -3.56 1.06
CA GLY A 183 -15.13 -2.37 0.22
C GLY A 183 -13.87 -1.52 0.14
N TYR A 184 -12.73 -2.03 0.61
CA TYR A 184 -11.46 -1.33 0.57
C TYR A 184 -10.67 -1.67 -0.69
N ALA A 185 -9.97 -0.67 -1.22
CA ALA A 185 -8.95 -0.83 -2.23
C ALA A 185 -7.59 -0.46 -1.65
N ALA A 186 -6.65 -1.40 -1.63
CA ALA A 186 -5.26 -1.15 -1.27
C ALA A 186 -4.57 -0.37 -2.39
N LEU A 187 -3.92 0.74 -2.04
CA LEU A 187 -3.08 1.52 -2.95
C LEU A 187 -1.62 1.14 -2.74
N VAL A 188 -1.06 0.37 -3.66
CA VAL A 188 0.21 -0.33 -3.47
C VAL A 188 1.26 0.23 -4.44
N PRO A 189 2.32 0.89 -3.94
CA PRO A 189 3.40 1.36 -4.79
C PRO A 189 4.10 0.22 -5.52
N LEU A 190 4.43 0.43 -6.80
CA LEU A 190 5.40 -0.41 -7.51
C LEU A 190 6.78 -0.26 -6.85
N ASN A 191 7.57 -1.33 -6.75
CA ASN A 191 8.86 -1.34 -6.08
C ASN A 191 9.93 -2.07 -6.91
N LEU A 192 11.13 -1.48 -6.98
CA LEU A 192 12.25 -2.02 -7.79
C LEU A 192 11.93 -2.18 -9.28
N HIS A 193 10.91 -1.48 -9.77
CA HIS A 193 10.50 -1.48 -11.17
C HIS A 193 11.12 -0.25 -11.88
N PRO A 194 11.45 -0.31 -13.19
CA PRO A 194 11.98 0.85 -13.93
C PRO A 194 11.04 2.06 -13.86
N TRP A 195 9.75 1.76 -13.79
CA TRP A 195 8.67 2.74 -13.67
C TRP A 195 8.17 2.81 -12.22
N GLY A 196 7.85 4.02 -11.79
CA GLY A 196 7.07 4.29 -10.59
C GLY A 196 5.58 3.97 -10.79
N GLY A 197 4.74 4.57 -9.96
CA GLY A 197 3.30 4.40 -9.94
C GLY A 197 2.83 3.38 -8.90
N CYS A 198 1.62 2.87 -9.11
CA CYS A 198 0.94 1.98 -8.18
C CYS A 198 -0.01 0.99 -8.86
N VAL A 199 -0.45 0.03 -8.06
CA VAL A 199 -1.64 -0.77 -8.33
C VAL A 199 -2.72 -0.50 -7.28
N VAL A 200 -3.97 -0.49 -7.72
CA VAL A 200 -5.16 -0.37 -6.87
C VAL A 200 -5.83 -1.72 -6.81
N ILE A 201 -5.69 -2.41 -5.67
CA ILE A 201 -6.18 -3.78 -5.47
C ILE A 201 -7.41 -3.74 -4.57
N GLY A 202 -8.58 -4.09 -5.08
CA GLY A 202 -9.83 -4.06 -4.32
C GLY A 202 -10.93 -4.88 -5.01
N GLY A 203 -12.11 -4.90 -4.40
CA GLY A 203 -13.28 -5.53 -5.01
C GLY A 203 -13.71 -4.81 -6.28
N ASP A 204 -14.32 -5.54 -7.23
CA ASP A 204 -14.71 -5.02 -8.55
C ASP A 204 -15.49 -3.70 -8.44
N ALA A 205 -16.53 -3.66 -7.62
CA ALA A 205 -17.36 -2.48 -7.43
C ALA A 205 -16.57 -1.23 -6.98
N GLN A 206 -15.65 -1.37 -6.01
CA GLN A 206 -14.84 -0.25 -5.56
C GLN A 206 -13.82 0.15 -6.63
N ARG A 207 -13.24 -0.83 -7.34
CA ARG A 207 -12.29 -0.59 -8.41
C ARG A 207 -12.91 0.14 -9.59
N GLU A 208 -14.08 -0.29 -10.06
CA GLU A 208 -14.82 0.38 -11.12
C GLU A 208 -15.22 1.80 -10.72
N ARG A 209 -15.64 2.01 -9.46
CA ARG A 209 -15.93 3.33 -8.91
C ARG A 209 -14.70 4.24 -8.94
N LEU A 210 -13.57 3.79 -8.40
CA LEU A 210 -12.33 4.57 -8.40
C LEU A 210 -11.87 4.89 -9.83
N ARG A 211 -12.00 3.94 -10.76
CA ARG A 211 -11.72 4.15 -12.18
C ARG A 211 -12.64 5.21 -12.80
N SER A 212 -13.94 5.21 -12.50
CA SER A 212 -14.88 6.17 -13.11
C SER A 212 -14.74 7.59 -12.57
N LEU A 213 -14.02 7.78 -11.46
CA LEU A 213 -13.70 9.10 -10.90
C LEU A 213 -12.45 9.71 -11.51
N LEU A 214 -11.60 8.91 -12.17
CA LEU A 214 -10.40 9.40 -12.83
C LEU A 214 -10.72 10.10 -14.16
N PRO A 215 -9.91 11.10 -14.57
CA PRO A 215 -10.04 11.68 -15.90
C PRO A 215 -9.72 10.66 -17.00
N ASP A 216 -10.20 10.93 -18.22
CA ASP A 216 -9.94 10.10 -19.41
C ASP A 216 -8.42 9.92 -19.69
N SER A 217 -7.62 10.92 -19.31
CA SER A 217 -6.16 10.89 -19.36
C SER A 217 -5.62 11.34 -18.01
N VAL A 218 -4.92 10.46 -17.32
CA VAL A 218 -4.23 10.77 -16.06
C VAL A 218 -2.85 11.37 -16.39
N PRO A 219 -2.54 12.61 -15.96
CA PRO A 219 -1.21 13.18 -16.12
C PRO A 219 -0.13 12.30 -15.47
N GLY A 220 1.07 12.25 -16.06
CA GLY A 220 2.19 11.44 -15.56
C GLY A 220 2.05 9.92 -15.71
N LEU A 221 0.96 9.41 -16.30
CA LEU A 221 0.79 8.00 -16.60
C LEU A 221 1.75 7.57 -17.72
N ALA A 222 2.58 6.57 -17.47
CA ALA A 222 3.56 6.07 -18.44
C ALA A 222 2.88 5.25 -19.56
N ASP A 223 3.35 5.43 -20.80
CA ASP A 223 2.88 4.67 -21.96
C ASP A 223 3.59 3.32 -22.06
N VAL A 224 3.19 2.37 -21.21
CA VAL A 224 3.80 1.04 -21.11
C VAL A 224 2.71 -0.01 -21.05
N SER A 225 2.95 -1.16 -21.69
CA SER A 225 2.03 -2.29 -21.63
C SER A 225 2.23 -3.17 -20.39
N ALA A 226 1.16 -3.84 -19.95
CA ALA A 226 1.23 -4.70 -18.76
C ALA A 226 2.20 -5.87 -18.97
N GLN A 227 2.32 -6.30 -20.22
CA GLN A 227 3.22 -7.37 -20.64
C GLN A 227 4.69 -6.96 -20.53
N GLU A 228 5.03 -5.73 -20.91
CA GLU A 228 6.39 -5.20 -20.73
C GLU A 228 6.75 -5.11 -19.26
N VAL A 229 5.84 -4.62 -18.42
CA VAL A 229 6.06 -4.49 -16.97
C VAL A 229 6.19 -5.84 -16.28
N VAL A 230 5.31 -6.81 -16.57
CA VAL A 230 5.42 -8.18 -16.02
C VAL A 230 6.73 -8.86 -16.46
N ALA A 231 7.22 -8.55 -17.66
CA ALA A 231 8.49 -9.09 -18.15
C ALA A 231 9.71 -8.51 -17.41
N TYR A 232 9.59 -7.34 -16.79
CA TYR A 232 10.63 -6.77 -15.94
C TYR A 232 10.43 -7.17 -14.48
N ALA A 233 11.48 -7.76 -13.88
CA ALA A 233 11.47 -8.10 -12.47
C ALA A 233 11.37 -6.83 -11.60
N GLY A 234 10.16 -6.52 -11.12
CA GLY A 234 9.85 -5.49 -10.14
C GLY A 234 8.72 -6.01 -9.26
N GLY A 235 8.80 -5.78 -7.96
CA GLY A 235 7.82 -6.29 -6.99
C GLY A 235 6.77 -5.25 -6.63
N LEU A 236 5.72 -5.68 -5.95
CA LEU A 236 4.81 -4.76 -5.25
C LEU A 236 5.29 -4.47 -3.83
N SER A 237 4.98 -3.27 -3.33
CA SER A 237 5.18 -2.91 -1.91
C SER A 237 4.03 -3.42 -1.02
N LEU A 238 3.72 -4.70 -1.14
CA LEU A 238 2.80 -5.45 -0.26
C LEU A 238 3.57 -6.02 0.91
#